data_AF-A0A8X6LY40-F1
#
_entry.id   AF-A0A8X6LY40-F1
#
_cell.length_a   1.000
_cell.length_b   1.000
_cell.length_c   1.000
_cell.angle_alpha   90.00
_cell.angle_beta   90.00
_cell.angle_gamma   90.00
#
_symmetry.space_group_name_H-M   'P 1'
#
loop_
_entity.id
_entity.type
_entity.pdbx_description
1 polymer ?
#
loop_
_entity_poly.entity_id
_entity_poly.type
_entity_poly.pdbx_seq_one_letter_code
_entity_poly.pdbx_strand_id
1 'polypeptide(L)'
;MKITRIADFTSVIGSELCYILVVTIATYMYCIALIIGRQYLDPLKGYPKNDIDLYVPFFTLLQFFFYVGWLKVAEMILNPYGEDDDDFELNWCLDRSVHLTYLVVDNLQLKHPKVTKDFFWDEMEPILPQTRQSAKFFVHPQLGSAFNLEVEEAEYSSNG
;
A
#
# COMPACT_ATOMS: atom_id res chain seq x y z
N MET A 1 -11.47 -20.83 1.08
CA MET A 1 -10.27 -20.27 0.41
C MET A 1 -9.69 -19.03 1.12
N LYS A 2 -10.49 -18.08 1.64
CA LYS A 2 -9.95 -16.90 2.37
C LYS A 2 -9.43 -17.20 3.79
N ILE A 3 -10.15 -17.99 4.59
CA ILE A 3 -9.75 -18.32 5.97
C ILE A 3 -8.46 -19.17 6.00
N THR A 4 -8.32 -20.11 5.07
CA THR A 4 -7.11 -20.94 4.92
C THR A 4 -5.86 -20.08 4.71
N ARG A 5 -5.95 -19.03 3.89
CA ARG A 5 -4.82 -18.12 3.64
C ARG A 5 -4.38 -17.35 4.89
N ILE A 6 -5.28 -17.06 5.82
CA ILE A 6 -4.94 -16.37 7.09
C ILE A 6 -4.21 -17.34 8.02
N ALA A 7 -4.69 -18.58 8.13
CA ALA A 7 -4.03 -19.62 8.92
C ALA A 7 -2.62 -19.95 8.38
N ASP A 8 -2.48 -20.02 7.05
CA ASP A 8 -1.19 -20.22 6.39
C ASP A 8 -0.22 -19.05 6.72
N PHE A 9 -0.71 -17.80 6.74
CA PHE A 9 0.10 -16.63 7.07
C PHE A 9 0.63 -16.67 8.51
N THR A 10 -0.21 -17.03 9.50
CA THR A 10 0.23 -17.17 10.90
C THR A 10 1.28 -18.26 11.08
N SER A 11 1.18 -19.36 10.33
CA SER A 11 2.21 -20.42 10.34
C SER A 11 3.54 -19.96 9.75
N VAL A 12 3.52 -19.06 8.75
CA VAL A 12 4.74 -18.53 8.12
C VAL A 12 5.50 -17.61 9.09
N ILE A 13 4.79 -16.78 9.87
CA ILE A 13 5.41 -15.87 10.85
C ILE A 13 6.37 -16.61 11.82
N GLY A 14 6.01 -17.82 12.26
CA GLY A 14 6.86 -18.63 13.13
C GLY A 14 8.18 -19.07 12.48
N SER A 15 8.17 -19.35 11.17
CA SER A 15 9.38 -19.73 10.41
C SER A 15 10.29 -18.53 10.13
N GLU A 16 9.72 -17.35 10.01
CA GLU A 16 10.45 -16.12 9.69
C GLU A 16 11.14 -15.48 10.91
N LEU A 17 10.90 -15.98 12.12
CA LEU A 17 11.46 -15.41 13.35
C LEU A 17 13.00 -15.32 13.31
N CYS A 18 13.68 -16.34 12.77
CA CYS A 18 15.13 -16.32 12.63
C CYS A 18 15.61 -15.19 11.70
N TYR A 19 14.90 -14.95 10.60
CA TYR A 19 15.24 -13.90 9.64
C TYR A 19 15.12 -12.51 10.26
N ILE A 20 14.05 -12.25 10.99
CA ILE A 20 13.82 -10.98 11.69
C ILE A 20 14.87 -10.74 12.76
N LEU A 21 15.24 -11.78 13.52
CA LEU A 21 16.30 -11.68 14.53
C LEU A 21 17.65 -11.31 13.90
N VAL A 22 18.02 -11.90 12.77
CA VAL A 22 19.27 -11.58 12.06
C VAL A 22 19.31 -10.11 11.64
N VAL A 23 18.23 -9.64 11.02
CA VAL A 23 18.12 -8.24 10.56
C VAL A 23 18.14 -7.25 11.74
N THR A 24 17.48 -7.61 12.84
CA THR A 24 17.41 -6.80 14.06
C THR A 24 18.78 -6.67 14.72
N ILE A 25 19.49 -7.79 14.89
CA ILE A 25 20.85 -7.81 15.45
C ILE A 25 21.81 -7.01 14.55
N ALA A 26 21.75 -7.19 13.23
CA ALA A 26 22.59 -6.45 12.29
C ALA A 26 22.37 -4.93 12.40
N THR A 27 21.11 -4.49 12.44
CA THR A 27 20.76 -3.07 12.55
C THR A 27 21.22 -2.47 13.88
N TYR A 28 21.03 -3.17 15.00
CA TYR A 28 21.49 -2.70 16.30
C TYR A 28 23.01 -2.68 16.43
N MET A 29 23.72 -3.69 15.94
CA MET A 29 25.18 -3.69 15.92
C MET A 29 25.74 -2.53 15.09
N TYR A 30 25.12 -2.24 13.95
CA TYR A 30 25.46 -1.06 13.15
C TYR A 30 25.22 0.26 13.91
N CYS A 31 24.09 0.39 14.61
CA CYS A 31 23.80 1.58 15.43
C CYS A 31 24.80 1.74 16.58
N ILE A 32 25.19 0.66 17.26
CA ILE A 32 26.22 0.70 18.32
C ILE A 32 27.57 1.16 17.75
N ALA A 33 27.96 0.63 16.59
CA ALA A 33 29.18 1.04 15.91
C ALA A 33 29.13 2.52 15.49
N LEU A 34 27.97 3.05 15.10
CA LEU A 34 27.78 4.48 14.79
C LEU A 34 27.94 5.36 16.03
N ILE A 35 27.37 4.96 17.16
CA ILE A 35 27.43 5.74 18.42
C ILE A 35 28.88 5.91 18.87
N ILE A 36 29.72 4.87 18.74
CA ILE A 36 31.14 4.90 19.13
C ILE A 36 31.99 5.55 18.03
N GLY A 37 31.75 5.20 16.77
CA GLY A 37 32.61 5.60 15.64
C GLY A 37 32.41 7.03 15.15
N ARG A 38 31.27 7.67 15.47
CA ARG A 38 30.98 9.05 15.08
C ARG A 38 30.95 10.02 16.26
N GLN A 39 31.65 9.70 17.34
CA GLN A 39 31.93 10.68 18.38
C GLN A 39 32.90 11.73 17.84
N TYR A 40 32.58 13.01 18.03
CA TYR A 40 33.51 14.08 17.73
C TYR A 40 34.68 14.02 18.71
N LEU A 41 35.88 13.88 18.17
CA LEU A 41 37.13 13.82 18.91
C LEU A 41 37.74 15.22 18.99
N ASP A 42 38.53 15.44 20.04
CA ASP A 42 39.23 16.71 20.26
C ASP A 42 40.05 17.13 19.02
N PRO A 43 39.70 18.24 18.34
CA PRO A 43 40.38 18.70 17.13
C PRO A 43 41.86 19.03 17.38
N LEU A 44 42.24 19.37 18.63
CA LEU A 44 43.60 19.73 19.00
C LEU A 44 44.58 18.54 18.90
N LYS A 45 44.07 17.31 18.89
CA LYS A 45 44.88 16.09 18.73
C LYS A 45 45.22 15.76 17.27
N GLY A 46 44.65 16.49 16.31
CA GLY A 46 44.97 16.36 14.88
C GLY A 46 44.60 15.00 14.28
N TYR A 47 43.54 14.36 14.77
CA TYR A 47 43.07 13.10 14.17
C TYR A 47 42.54 13.35 12.75
N PRO A 48 42.92 12.52 11.76
CA PRO A 48 42.45 12.70 10.39
C PRO A 48 40.93 12.59 10.32
N LYS A 49 40.28 13.55 9.64
CA LYS A 49 38.82 13.66 9.44
C LYS A 49 38.00 14.07 10.67
N ASN A 50 38.63 14.50 11.76
CA ASN A 50 37.96 15.04 12.95
C ASN A 50 38.37 16.49 13.22
N ASP A 51 38.28 17.33 12.18
CA ASP A 51 38.70 18.74 12.26
C ASP A 51 37.60 19.67 12.80
N ILE A 52 36.36 19.18 12.86
CA ILE A 52 35.16 19.95 13.22
C ILE A 52 34.43 19.21 14.34
N ASP A 53 34.21 19.89 15.47
CA ASP A 53 33.40 19.41 16.57
C ASP A 53 32.00 20.06 16.53
N LEU A 54 31.01 19.28 16.10
CA LEU A 54 29.60 19.66 16.22
C LEU A 54 29.04 18.92 17.43
N TYR A 55 28.83 19.62 18.54
CA TYR A 55 28.30 19.02 19.79
C TYR A 55 27.11 18.06 19.60
N VAL A 56 26.27 18.30 18.58
CA VAL A 56 25.19 17.39 18.15
C VAL A 56 25.50 16.78 16.76
N PRO A 57 25.60 15.44 16.65
CA PRO A 57 25.85 14.77 15.37
C PRO A 57 24.57 14.63 14.53
N PHE A 58 24.11 15.72 13.92
CA PHE A 58 22.85 15.77 13.16
C PHE A 58 22.74 14.69 12.07
N PHE A 59 23.78 14.48 11.26
CA PHE A 59 23.75 13.48 10.19
C PHE A 59 23.74 12.04 10.72
N THR A 60 24.37 11.78 11.87
CA THR A 60 24.33 10.47 12.53
C THR A 60 22.93 10.19 13.08
N LEU A 61 22.27 11.19 13.66
CA LEU A 61 20.88 11.09 14.11
C LEU A 61 19.92 10.82 12.96
N LEU A 62 20.09 11.53 11.82
CA LEU A 62 19.30 11.28 10.61
C LEU A 62 19.47 9.84 10.11
N GLN A 63 20.71 9.34 10.05
CA GLN A 63 20.99 7.96 9.66
C GLN A 63 20.37 6.96 10.66
N PHE A 64 20.45 7.23 11.96
CA PHE A 64 19.82 6.41 12.98
C PHE A 64 18.31 6.32 12.77
N PHE A 65 17.62 7.46 12.60
CA PHE A 65 16.18 7.48 12.33
C PHE A 65 15.82 6.75 11.03
N PHE A 66 16.65 6.82 10.00
CA PHE A 66 16.40 6.10 8.76
C PHE A 66 16.50 4.59 8.95
N TYR A 67 17.59 4.07 9.54
CA TYR A 67 17.79 2.64 9.68
C TYR A 67 16.87 2.00 10.73
N VAL A 68 16.72 2.63 11.90
CA VAL A 68 15.81 2.14 12.94
C VAL A 68 14.35 2.37 12.55
N GLY A 69 14.03 3.49 11.92
CA GLY A 69 12.69 3.76 11.41
C GLY A 69 12.27 2.75 10.35
N TRP A 70 13.17 2.39 9.43
CA TRP A 70 12.88 1.35 8.44
C TRP A 70 12.68 -0.03 9.10
N LEU A 71 13.50 -0.38 10.09
CA LEU A 71 13.29 -1.61 10.87
C LEU A 71 11.91 -1.61 11.56
N LYS A 72 11.49 -0.48 12.14
CA LYS A 72 10.21 -0.33 12.83
C LYS A 72 9.00 -0.44 11.89
N VAL A 73 9.10 0.11 10.67
CA VAL A 73 8.09 -0.06 9.61
C VAL A 73 7.95 -1.53 9.20
N ALA A 74 9.05 -2.29 9.19
CA ALA A 74 8.96 -3.73 8.93
C ALA A 74 8.33 -4.49 10.10
N GLU A 75 8.63 -4.09 11.34
CA GLU A 75 8.09 -4.69 12.56
C GLU A 75 6.56 -4.52 12.65
N MET A 76 6.01 -3.34 12.35
CA MET A 76 4.55 -3.13 12.37
C MET A 76 3.81 -3.97 11.32
N ILE A 77 4.40 -4.20 10.14
CA ILE A 77 3.74 -4.97 9.06
C ILE A 77 3.82 -6.48 9.32
N LEU A 78 4.72 -6.91 10.22
CA LEU A 78 4.97 -8.33 10.46
C LEU A 78 3.73 -9.07 10.99
N ASN A 79 2.97 -8.42 11.87
CA ASN A 79 1.73 -8.96 12.42
C ASN A 79 0.60 -7.93 12.36
N PRO A 80 -0.08 -7.78 11.21
CA PRO A 80 -1.10 -6.75 10.98
C PRO A 80 -2.45 -7.05 11.66
N TYR A 81 -2.50 -8.07 12.54
CA TYR A 81 -3.70 -8.57 13.21
C TYR A 81 -3.61 -8.42 14.73
N GLY A 82 -2.71 -7.57 15.22
CA GLY A 82 -2.56 -7.26 16.64
C GLY A 82 -3.59 -6.24 17.12
N GLU A 83 -3.19 -5.46 18.11
CA GLU A 83 -3.98 -4.37 18.72
C GLU A 83 -3.32 -2.99 18.51
N ASP A 84 -2.31 -2.89 17.63
CA ASP A 84 -1.64 -1.63 17.35
C ASP A 84 -2.57 -0.71 16.52
N ASP A 85 -2.38 0.61 16.61
CA ASP A 85 -3.25 1.60 15.96
C ASP A 85 -3.33 1.45 14.43
N ASP A 86 -2.30 0.88 13.79
CA ASP A 86 -2.20 0.66 12.35
C ASP A 86 -2.61 -0.76 11.91
N ASP A 87 -3.05 -1.61 12.84
CA ASP A 87 -3.50 -2.97 12.55
C ASP A 87 -4.90 -2.99 11.91
N PHE A 88 -5.25 -4.13 11.30
CA PHE A 88 -6.59 -4.31 10.77
C PHE A 88 -7.62 -4.40 11.91
N GLU A 89 -8.62 -3.53 11.87
CA GLU A 89 -9.78 -3.59 12.76
C GLU A 89 -10.72 -4.76 12.41
N LEU A 90 -10.30 -5.97 12.80
CA LEU A 90 -11.00 -7.22 12.52
C LEU A 90 -12.34 -7.31 13.26
N ASN A 91 -12.41 -6.79 14.51
CA ASN A 91 -13.62 -6.83 15.32
C ASN A 91 -14.75 -6.05 14.65
N TRP A 92 -14.47 -4.80 14.25
CA TRP A 92 -15.45 -4.01 13.50
C TRP A 92 -15.87 -4.67 12.18
N CYS A 93 -14.91 -5.23 11.45
CA CYS A 93 -15.19 -5.89 10.17
C CYS A 93 -16.11 -7.10 10.35
N LEU A 94 -15.90 -7.88 11.42
CA LEU A 94 -16.72 -9.04 11.78
C LEU A 94 -18.13 -8.60 12.18
N ASP A 95 -18.25 -7.64 13.10
CA ASP A 95 -19.54 -7.12 13.56
C ASP A 95 -20.37 -6.56 12.41
N ARG A 96 -19.74 -5.76 11.55
CA ARG A 96 -20.36 -5.22 10.33
C ARG A 96 -20.85 -6.34 9.41
N SER A 97 -20.03 -7.35 9.18
CA SER A 97 -20.35 -8.46 8.27
C SER A 97 -21.52 -9.29 8.78
N VAL A 98 -21.54 -9.59 10.08
CA VAL A 98 -22.62 -10.31 10.74
C VAL A 98 -23.91 -9.49 10.67
N HIS A 99 -23.86 -8.22 11.05
CA HIS A 99 -25.00 -7.32 11.00
C HIS A 99 -25.59 -7.19 9.59
N LEU A 100 -24.75 -6.96 8.58
CA LEU A 100 -25.16 -6.84 7.19
C LEU A 100 -25.82 -8.14 6.70
N THR A 101 -25.26 -9.29 7.06
CA THR A 101 -25.79 -10.59 6.66
C THR A 101 -27.19 -10.82 7.23
N TYR A 102 -27.39 -10.55 8.53
CA TYR A 102 -28.71 -10.63 9.15
C TYR A 102 -29.70 -9.64 8.51
N LEU A 103 -29.29 -8.40 8.27
CA LEU A 103 -30.15 -7.40 7.63
C LEU A 103 -30.59 -7.85 6.23
N VAL A 104 -29.67 -8.41 5.43
CA VAL A 104 -29.98 -8.86 4.07
C VAL A 104 -30.93 -10.06 4.09
N VAL A 105 -30.65 -11.07 4.92
CA VAL A 105 -31.45 -12.30 4.98
C VAL A 105 -32.84 -12.03 5.58
N ASP A 106 -32.93 -11.27 6.68
CA ASP A 106 -34.20 -11.08 7.37
C ASP A 106 -35.07 -9.99 6.72
N ASN A 107 -34.45 -8.85 6.36
CA ASN A 107 -35.20 -7.67 5.96
C ASN A 107 -35.26 -7.45 4.46
N LEU A 108 -34.26 -7.91 3.69
CA LEU A 108 -34.16 -7.64 2.25
C LEU A 108 -34.45 -8.85 1.38
N GLN A 109 -34.57 -10.06 1.95
CA GLN A 109 -34.91 -11.25 1.17
C GLN A 109 -36.25 -11.05 0.45
N LEU A 110 -36.23 -11.14 -0.88
CA LEU A 110 -37.36 -10.97 -1.79
C LEU A 110 -38.01 -9.57 -1.80
N LYS A 111 -37.50 -8.61 -1.03
CA LYS A 111 -37.97 -7.20 -1.07
C LYS A 111 -37.16 -6.44 -2.10
N HIS A 112 -37.80 -6.09 -3.21
CA HIS A 112 -37.22 -5.27 -4.26
C HIS A 112 -38.02 -3.96 -4.41
N PRO A 113 -37.37 -2.87 -4.83
CA PRO A 113 -38.08 -1.66 -5.23
C PRO A 113 -39.06 -1.97 -6.37
N LYS A 114 -40.16 -1.21 -6.46
CA LYS A 114 -41.07 -1.32 -7.61
C LYS A 114 -40.30 -0.98 -8.88
N VAL A 115 -40.44 -1.80 -9.90
CA VAL A 115 -39.85 -1.54 -11.22
C VAL A 115 -40.57 -0.34 -11.82
N THR A 116 -39.80 0.72 -12.10
CA THR A 116 -40.27 1.93 -12.77
C THR A 116 -39.30 2.28 -13.88
N LYS A 117 -39.79 2.91 -14.95
CA LYS A 117 -38.93 3.52 -15.95
C LYS A 117 -38.01 4.54 -15.27
N ASP A 118 -36.71 4.45 -15.53
CA ASP A 118 -35.75 5.41 -15.01
C ASP A 118 -35.82 6.73 -15.79
N PHE A 119 -35.04 7.73 -15.36
CA PHE A 119 -35.06 9.07 -15.95
C PHE A 119 -34.62 9.12 -17.42
N PHE A 120 -33.87 8.11 -17.90
CA PHE A 120 -33.28 8.05 -19.23
C PHE A 120 -33.88 6.95 -20.10
N TRP A 121 -35.07 6.46 -19.76
CA TRP A 121 -35.67 5.26 -20.38
C TRP A 121 -35.82 5.33 -21.92
N ASP A 122 -36.07 6.51 -22.47
CA ASP A 122 -36.28 6.72 -23.92
C ASP A 122 -35.03 7.32 -24.61
N GLU A 123 -33.93 7.55 -23.89
CA GLU A 123 -32.69 8.13 -24.42
C GLU A 123 -31.66 7.04 -24.78
N MET A 124 -31.16 7.08 -26.03
CA MET A 124 -30.16 6.10 -26.50
C MET A 124 -28.75 6.39 -25.97
N GLU A 125 -28.41 7.67 -25.79
CA GLU A 125 -27.11 8.12 -25.29
C GLU A 125 -27.29 9.10 -24.11
N PRO A 126 -27.61 8.60 -22.91
CA PRO A 126 -27.88 9.47 -21.77
C PRO A 126 -26.60 10.13 -21.24
N ILE A 127 -26.65 11.46 -21.11
CA ILE A 127 -25.56 12.25 -20.52
C ILE A 127 -25.93 12.56 -19.07
N LEU A 128 -25.23 11.92 -18.13
CA LEU A 128 -25.44 12.16 -16.71
C LEU A 128 -25.02 13.59 -16.31
N PRO A 129 -25.84 14.33 -15.54
CA PRO A 129 -25.52 15.68 -15.13
C PRO A 129 -24.26 15.70 -14.25
N GLN A 130 -23.36 16.65 -14.53
CA GLN A 130 -22.10 16.81 -13.83
C GLN A 130 -22.12 18.03 -12.91
N THR A 131 -21.42 17.91 -11.78
CA THR A 131 -21.09 19.08 -10.98
C THR A 131 -20.06 19.94 -11.70
N ARG A 132 -19.98 21.24 -11.39
CA ARG A 132 -19.01 22.17 -12.00
C ARG A 132 -17.55 21.71 -11.86
N GLN A 133 -17.23 20.96 -10.80
CA GLN A 133 -15.89 20.44 -10.55
C GLN A 133 -15.62 19.14 -11.31
N SER A 134 -16.61 18.23 -11.42
CA SER A 134 -16.46 16.96 -12.14
C SER A 134 -16.49 17.13 -13.66
N ALA A 135 -17.11 18.19 -14.17
CA ALA A 135 -17.20 18.48 -15.61
C ALA A 135 -15.83 18.59 -16.31
N LYS A 136 -14.76 18.95 -15.58
CA LYS A 136 -13.40 19.03 -16.14
C LYS A 136 -12.81 17.66 -16.48
N PHE A 137 -13.30 16.59 -15.86
CA PHE A 137 -12.84 15.21 -16.07
C PHE A 137 -13.65 14.46 -17.12
N PHE A 138 -14.72 15.08 -17.65
CA PHE A 138 -15.51 14.54 -18.73
C PHE A 138 -14.79 14.81 -20.06
N VAL A 139 -13.74 14.04 -20.32
CA VAL A 139 -12.96 14.09 -21.56
C VAL A 139 -13.20 12.80 -22.35
N HIS A 140 -13.12 12.91 -23.67
CA HIS A 140 -13.40 11.88 -24.68
C HIS A 140 -13.09 10.44 -24.23
N PRO A 141 -13.98 9.48 -24.53
CA PRO A 141 -13.74 8.07 -24.21
C PRO A 141 -12.41 7.61 -24.80
N GLN A 142 -11.66 6.78 -24.06
CA GLN A 142 -10.42 6.21 -24.56
C GLN A 142 -10.74 5.21 -25.68
N LEU A 143 -10.51 5.62 -26.93
CA LEU A 143 -10.79 4.81 -28.12
C LEU A 143 -9.69 3.75 -28.40
N GLY A 144 -8.56 3.84 -27.70
CA GLY A 144 -7.41 2.94 -27.86
C GLY A 144 -6.31 3.52 -28.76
N SER A 145 -5.08 3.07 -28.56
CA SER A 145 -3.90 3.59 -29.29
C SER A 145 -3.88 3.25 -30.78
N ALA A 146 -4.61 2.21 -31.20
CA ALA A 146 -4.70 1.75 -32.59
C ALA A 146 -6.00 2.20 -33.30
N PHE A 147 -6.79 3.11 -32.72
CA PHE A 147 -8.10 3.48 -33.27
C PHE A 147 -8.05 4.03 -34.70
N ASN A 148 -6.97 4.75 -35.05
CA ASN A 148 -6.74 5.28 -36.40
C ASN A 148 -5.83 4.38 -37.26
N LEU A 149 -5.56 3.13 -36.85
CA LEU A 149 -4.73 2.23 -37.63
C LEU A 149 -5.57 1.61 -38.76
N GLU A 150 -5.52 2.23 -39.93
CA GLU A 150 -6.00 1.61 -41.16
C GLU A 150 -4.97 0.55 -41.59
N VAL A 151 -5.35 -0.73 -41.51
CA VAL A 151 -4.52 -1.84 -41.98
C VAL A 151 -4.83 -2.03 -43.46
N GLU A 152 -3.85 -1.77 -44.34
CA GLU A 152 -3.94 -2.19 -45.74
C GLU A 152 -4.01 -3.72 -45.80
N GLU A 153 -4.95 -4.25 -46.60
CA GLU A 153 -5.06 -5.69 -46.82
C GLU A 153 -3.73 -6.21 -47.37
N ALA A 154 -3.11 -7.14 -46.65
CA ALA A 154 -1.87 -7.77 -47.10
C ALA A 154 -2.12 -8.43 -48.46
N GLU A 155 -1.43 -7.95 -49.50
CA GLU A 155 -1.41 -8.58 -50.81
C GLU A 155 -0.94 -10.03 -50.64
N TYR A 156 -1.89 -10.96 -50.63
CA TYR A 156 -1.61 -12.38 -50.79
C TYR A 156 -1.14 -12.53 -52.24
N SER A 157 0.17 -12.43 -52.47
CA SER A 157 0.78 -12.78 -53.75
C SER A 157 0.40 -14.22 -54.08
N SER A 158 -0.64 -14.37 -54.90
CA SER A 158 -0.97 -15.59 -55.60
C SER A 158 0.13 -15.83 -56.64
N ASN A 159 1.27 -16.37 -56.20
CA ASN A 159 2.26 -16.94 -57.09
C ASN A 159 1.71 -18.27 -57.62
N GLY A 160 1.00 -18.19 -58.74
CA GLY A 160 0.78 -19.27 -59.70
C GLY A 160 1.47 -18.91 -61.01
#